data_AF-A0A948XFT2-F1
#
_entry.id   AF-A0A948XFT2-F1
#
_cell.length_a   1.000
_cell.length_b   1.000
_cell.length_c   1.000
_cell.angle_alpha   90.00
_cell.angle_beta   90.00
_cell.angle_gamma   90.00
#
_symmetry.space_group_name_H-M   'P 1'
#
loop_
_entity.id
_entity.type
_entity.pdbx_description
1 polymer ?
#
loop_
_entity_poly.entity_id
_entity_poly.type
_entity_poly.pdbx_seq_one_letter_code
_entity_poly.pdbx_strand_id
1 'polypeptide(L)' 'LLGKQFIFVINLEPRKLMGEESQGMLLCTDDEKLLPLKPKSKSAPGTTIG' A
#
# COMPACT_ATOMS: atom_id res chain seq x y z
N LEU A 1 7.39 -0.98 -11.53
CA LEU A 1 6.42 -0.29 -10.63
C LEU A 1 6.55 1.23 -10.65
N LEU A 2 7.65 1.78 -11.16
CA LEU A 2 7.88 3.22 -11.30
C LEU A 2 6.67 3.96 -11.90
N GLY A 3 6.26 5.05 -11.25
CA GLY A 3 5.15 5.91 -11.66
C GLY A 3 3.74 5.37 -11.35
N LYS A 4 3.60 4.15 -10.83
CA LYS A 4 2.28 3.61 -10.42
C LYS A 4 1.91 4.12 -9.02
N GLN A 5 0.61 4.27 -8.78
CA GLN A 5 0.05 4.65 -7.49
C GLN A 5 -0.59 3.43 -6.82
N PHE A 6 -0.41 3.33 -5.51
CA PHE A 6 -0.91 2.25 -4.67
C PHE A 6 -1.47 2.79 -3.36
N ILE A 7 -2.20 1.94 -2.65
CA ILE A 7 -2.79 2.24 -1.35
C ILE A 7 -1.95 1.59 -0.26
N PHE A 8 -1.64 2.36 0.78
CA PHE A 8 -0.86 1.91 1.93
C PHE A 8 -1.59 2.17 3.24
N VAL A 9 -1.45 1.24 4.19
CA VAL A 9 -1.79 1.45 5.60
C VAL A 9 -0.53 1.95 6.31
N ILE A 10 -0.65 3.10 7.00
CA ILE A 10 0.50 3.82 7.59
C ILE A 10 0.42 4.00 9.10
N ASN A 11 -0.67 3.60 9.74
CA ASN A 11 -0.92 3.77 11.18
C ASN A 11 -0.65 2.49 12.00
N LEU A 12 -0.02 1.49 11.39
CA LEU A 12 0.41 0.28 12.09
C LEU A 12 1.78 0.51 12.71
N GLU A 13 2.07 -0.20 13.79
CA GLU A 13 3.43 -0.24 14.34
C GLU A 13 4.38 -0.84 13.29
N PRO A 14 5.59 -0.25 13.10
CA PRO A 14 6.58 -0.81 12.19
C PRO A 14 6.89 -2.27 12.51
N ARG A 15 7.07 -3.08 11.46
CA ARG A 15 7.37 -4.51 11.62
C ARG A 15 8.59 -4.91 10.81
N LYS A 16 9.45 -5.71 11.44
CA LYS A 16 10.60 -6.32 10.77
C LYS A 16 10.16 -7.43 9.82
N LEU A 17 10.52 -7.31 8.54
CA LEU A 17 10.28 -8.28 7.48
C LEU A 17 11.63 -8.63 6.84
N MET A 18 12.03 -9.90 6.91
CA MET A 18 13.28 -10.40 6.31
C MET A 18 14.54 -9.60 6.69
N GLY A 19 14.58 -9.02 7.89
CA GLY A 19 15.73 -8.22 8.37
C GLY A 19 15.55 -6.71 8.25
N GLU A 20 14.60 -6.26 7.43
CA GLU A 20 14.33 -4.84 7.15
C GLU A 20 13.09 -4.34 7.90
N GLU A 21 13.05 -3.06 8.26
CA GLU A 21 11.91 -2.46 8.93
C GLU A 21 10.88 -1.93 7.93
N SER A 22 9.68 -2.49 7.94
CA SER A 22 8.57 -2.01 7.10
C SER A 22 7.81 -0.89 7.81
N GLN A 23 7.78 0.29 7.20
CA GLN A 23 7.08 1.50 7.70
C GLN A 23 5.62 1.62 7.24
N GLY A 24 5.13 0.63 6.51
CA GLY A 24 3.78 0.62 5.99
C GLY A 24 3.43 -0.72 5.37
N MET A 25 2.15 -0.89 5.04
CA MET A 25 1.63 -2.11 4.43
C MET A 25 0.93 -1.78 3.12
N LEU A 26 1.33 -2.44 2.03
CA LEU A 26 0.65 -2.34 0.74
C LEU A 26 -0.69 -3.08 0.80
N LEU A 27 -1.78 -2.40 0.47
CA LEU A 27 -3.12 -3.00 0.48
C LEU A 27 -3.39 -3.76 -0.83
N CYS A 28 -3.82 -5.01 -0.70
CA CYS A 28 -4.07 -5.94 -1.81
C CYS A 28 -5.44 -6.62 -1.67
N THR A 29 -5.96 -7.15 -2.77
CA THR A 29 -7.11 -8.07 -2.76
C THR A 29 -6.72 -9.41 -2.13
N ASP A 30 -7.63 -10.04 -1.39
CA ASP A 30 -7.46 -11.35 -0.76
C ASP A 30 -8.41 -12.40 -1.37
N ASP A 31 -8.56 -12.36 -2.69
CA ASP A 31 -9.36 -13.31 -3.48
C ASP A 31 -8.45 -14.30 -4.22
N GLU A 32 -8.94 -14.93 -5.29
CA GLU A 32 -8.18 -15.87 -6.14
C GLU A 32 -6.83 -15.32 -6.65
N LYS A 33 -6.69 -13.98 -6.74
CA LYS A 33 -5.43 -13.31 -7.09
C LYS A 33 -5.13 -12.18 -6.12
N LEU A 34 -3.89 -12.19 -5.61
CA LEU A 34 -3.31 -11.11 -4.82
C LEU A 34 -2.90 -9.95 -5.75
N LEU A 35 -3.75 -8.94 -5.86
CA LEU A 35 -3.50 -7.75 -6.69
C LEU A 35 -3.43 -6.48 -5.83
N PRO A 36 -2.40 -5.62 -6.01
CA PRO A 36 -2.35 -4.35 -5.30
C PRO A 36 -3.48 -3.41 -5.71
N LEU A 37 -4.12 -2.81 -4.72
CA LEU A 37 -5.17 -1.82 -4.94
C LEU A 37 -4.59 -0.51 -5.46
N LYS A 38 -5.36 0.15 -6.33
CA LYS A 38 -4.99 1.43 -6.94
C LYS A 38 -6.17 2.40 -6.79
N PRO A 39 -5.90 3.71 -6.65
CA PRO A 39 -6.96 4.70 -6.69
C PRO A 39 -7.65 4.70 -8.06
N LYS A 40 -8.96 4.96 -8.08
CA LYS A 40 -9.78 4.96 -9.30
C LYS A 40 -9.31 6.01 -10.31
N SER A 41 -8.83 7.15 -9.83
CA SER A 41 -8.26 8.25 -10.62
C SER A 41 -6.91 8.66 -10.02
N LYS A 42 -6.09 9.35 -10.82
CA LYS A 42 -4.78 9.84 -10.36
C LYS A 42 -4.98 10.85 -9.23
N SER A 43 -4.29 10.65 -8.11
CA SER A 43 -4.37 11.52 -6.93
C SER A 43 -2.99 12.10 -6.57
N ALA A 44 -2.95 13.10 -5.70
CA ALA A 44 -1.67 13.55 -5.13
C ALA A 44 -1.12 12.46 -4.19
N PRO A 45 0.21 12.23 -4.13
CA PRO A 45 0.80 11.36 -3.13
C PRO A 45 0.37 11.78 -1.71
N GLY A 46 0.00 10.81 -0.86
CA GLY A 46 -0.45 11.07 0.50
C GLY A 46 -1.93 11.44 0.66
N THR A 47 -2.72 11.43 -0.42
CA THR A 47 -4.18 11.60 -0.33
C THR A 47 -4.78 10.52 0.57
N THR A 48 -5.50 10.95 1.62
CA THR A 48 -6.17 10.04 2.56
C THR A 48 -7.36 9.36 1.90
N ILE A 49 -7.57 8.08 2.24
CA ILE A 49 -8.76 7.32 1.86
C ILE A 49 -9.70 7.36 3.06
N GLY A 50 -10.93 7.84 2.83
CA GLY A 50 -12.01 7.87 3.82
C GLY A 50 -12.95 6.69 3.69
#